data_AF-A0A9X4AUV5-F1
#
_entry.id   AF-A0A9X4AUV5-F1
#
_cell.length_a   1.000
_cell.length_b   1.000
_cell.length_c   1.000
_cell.angle_alpha   90.00
_cell.angle_beta   90.00
_cell.angle_gamma   90.00
#
_symmetry.space_group_name_H-M   'P 1'
#
loop_
_entity.id
_entity.type
_entity.pdbx_description
1 polymer ?
#
loop_
_entity_poly.entity_id
_entity_poly.type
_entity_poly.pdbx_seq_one_letter_code
_entity_poly.pdbx_strand_id
1 'polypeptide(L)'
;MRKLALLVAAAAAFGLWPFAGRFGLVTGSIALLGLGVLLALAASATIDGLAAAGGALGALSAAIVGNTSPAAAGAALVALAYAERTTRVKAGTARLVHVGGALVAGALAGTITAAYGSGSPSIRVVAALVAAVLAALPLFVEADDPVAYALDGLAEDAGEEAGAALREGAALRRHVDERLLDAAAAREVRASWKALVRLGEARARLERARVGGKGARADAPTAVARRVDQRIGAHVEALRRAYLLADTAHAAEASEDVRALEVVEATGEKLEATSEALISS
;
A
#
# COMPACT_ATOMS: atom_id res chain seq x y z
N MET A 1 -13.06 -4.16 6.66
CA MET A 1 -13.11 -3.47 7.98
C MET A 1 -12.14 -2.29 8.10
N ARG A 2 -10.97 -2.29 7.43
CA ARG A 2 -9.92 -1.25 7.59
C ARG A 2 -10.36 0.19 7.28
N LYS A 3 -11.18 0.40 6.24
CA LYS A 3 -11.72 1.73 5.88
C LYS A 3 -12.61 2.33 6.98
N LEU A 4 -13.35 1.49 7.70
CA LEU A 4 -14.21 1.93 8.81
C LEU A 4 -13.37 2.38 10.01
N ALA A 5 -12.28 1.68 10.32
CA ALA A 5 -11.37 2.06 11.41
C ALA A 5 -10.80 3.47 11.19
N LEU A 6 -10.41 3.81 9.95
CA LEU A 6 -9.95 5.17 9.63
C LEU A 6 -11.05 6.20 9.84
N LEU A 7 -12.25 5.96 9.32
CA LEU A 7 -13.36 6.90 9.47
C LEU A 7 -13.70 7.15 10.94
N VAL A 8 -13.69 6.10 11.76
CA VAL A 8 -13.91 6.22 13.22
C VAL A 8 -12.78 7.00 13.87
N ALA A 9 -11.51 6.68 13.57
CA ALA A 9 -10.36 7.38 14.14
C ALA A 9 -10.33 8.87 13.74
N ALA A 10 -10.64 9.17 12.49
CA ALA A 10 -10.73 10.55 12.00
C ALA A 10 -11.91 11.31 12.62
N ALA A 11 -13.09 10.68 12.72
CA ALA A 11 -14.24 11.30 13.38
C ALA A 11 -13.96 11.57 14.87
N ALA A 12 -13.28 10.66 15.55
CA ALA A 12 -12.85 10.86 16.93
C ALA A 12 -11.79 11.98 17.03
N ALA A 13 -10.78 11.98 16.16
CA ALA A 13 -9.73 13.00 16.15
C ALA A 13 -10.31 14.41 15.95
N PHE A 14 -11.10 14.62 14.88
CA PHE A 14 -11.70 15.93 14.58
C PHE A 14 -12.87 16.28 15.50
N GLY A 15 -13.67 15.30 15.94
CA GLY A 15 -14.81 15.54 16.82
C GLY A 15 -14.44 15.83 18.26
N LEU A 16 -13.38 15.20 18.79
CA LEU A 16 -12.93 15.37 20.17
C LEU A 16 -11.90 16.50 20.33
N TRP A 17 -11.23 16.93 19.25
CA TRP A 17 -10.24 18.00 19.29
C TRP A 17 -10.71 19.26 20.04
N PRO A 18 -11.91 19.82 19.79
CA PRO A 18 -12.37 21.03 20.47
C PRO A 18 -12.60 20.86 21.97
N PHE A 19 -12.66 19.63 22.46
CA PHE A 19 -12.91 19.30 23.87
C PHE A 19 -11.64 18.96 24.64
N ALA A 20 -10.51 18.73 23.97
CA ALA A 20 -9.27 18.31 24.61
C ALA A 20 -8.83 19.26 25.74
N GLY A 21 -9.00 20.57 25.56
CA GLY A 21 -8.67 21.58 26.58
C GLY A 21 -9.49 21.47 27.86
N ARG A 22 -10.67 20.84 27.83
CA ARG A 22 -11.53 20.64 29.01
C ARG A 22 -11.01 19.57 29.97
N PHE A 23 -10.16 18.67 29.48
CA PHE A 23 -9.54 17.62 30.30
C PHE A 23 -8.26 18.10 31.01
N GLY A 24 -7.91 19.38 30.88
CA GLY A 24 -6.65 19.92 31.38
C GLY A 24 -5.48 19.62 30.45
N LEU A 25 -4.33 20.25 30.73
CA LEU A 25 -3.16 20.21 29.84
C LEU A 25 -2.61 18.79 29.65
N VAL A 26 -2.44 18.03 30.72
CA VAL A 26 -1.82 16.69 30.66
C VAL A 26 -2.73 15.69 29.98
N THR A 27 -3.94 15.48 30.50
CA THR A 27 -4.89 14.49 29.98
C THR A 27 -5.37 14.85 28.58
N GLY A 28 -5.61 16.14 28.30
CA GLY A 28 -5.92 16.61 26.95
C GLY A 28 -4.80 16.31 25.96
N SER A 29 -3.54 16.57 26.32
CA SER A 29 -2.39 16.28 25.45
C SER A 29 -2.22 14.79 25.19
N ILE A 30 -2.35 13.94 26.21
CA ILE A 30 -2.27 12.49 26.06
C ILE A 30 -3.40 11.98 25.15
N ALA A 31 -4.62 12.49 25.33
CA ALA A 31 -5.75 12.13 24.48
C ALA A 31 -5.54 12.53 23.01
N LEU A 32 -5.06 13.75 22.75
CA LEU A 32 -4.77 14.22 21.39
C LEU A 32 -3.64 13.41 20.73
N LEU A 33 -2.58 13.12 21.48
CA LEU A 33 -1.49 12.25 21.03
C LEU A 33 -2.01 10.87 20.64
N GLY A 34 -2.81 10.25 21.52
CA GLY A 34 -3.43 8.95 21.28
C GLY A 34 -4.32 8.96 20.03
N LEU A 35 -5.13 9.99 19.84
CA LEU A 35 -5.98 10.14 18.65
C LEU A 35 -5.15 10.31 17.37
N GLY A 36 -4.07 11.09 17.40
CA GLY A 36 -3.14 11.23 16.27
C GLY A 36 -2.48 9.91 15.89
N VAL A 37 -1.97 9.16 16.87
CA VAL A 37 -1.38 7.83 16.66
C VAL A 37 -2.41 6.85 16.10
N LEU A 38 -3.62 6.79 16.68
CA LEU A 38 -4.70 5.92 16.18
C LEU A 38 -5.10 6.26 14.74
N LEU A 39 -5.18 7.55 14.41
CA LEU A 39 -5.46 8.01 13.05
C LEU A 39 -4.38 7.55 12.07
N ALA A 40 -3.10 7.71 12.43
CA ALA A 40 -1.98 7.33 11.58
C ALA A 40 -1.87 5.80 11.39
N LEU A 41 -2.06 5.02 12.45
CA LEU A 41 -2.12 3.56 12.36
C LEU A 41 -3.28 3.09 11.46
N ALA A 42 -4.45 3.74 11.58
CA ALA A 42 -5.59 3.44 10.73
C ALA A 42 -5.36 3.82 9.26
N ALA A 43 -4.65 4.92 9.00
CA ALA A 43 -4.28 5.36 7.65
C ALA A 43 -3.21 4.46 7.01
N SER A 44 -2.24 4.03 7.82
CA SER A 44 -1.16 3.11 7.45
C SER A 44 -1.66 1.69 7.18
N ALA A 45 -2.73 1.25 7.85
CA ALA A 45 -3.23 -0.13 7.80
C ALA A 45 -2.22 -1.20 8.27
N THR A 46 -1.10 -0.78 8.85
CA THR A 46 -0.05 -1.61 9.43
C THR A 46 0.34 -1.05 10.81
N ILE A 47 0.74 -1.93 11.73
CA ILE A 47 1.26 -1.51 13.04
C ILE A 47 2.76 -1.25 12.86
N ASP A 48 3.10 -0.03 12.46
CA ASP A 48 4.47 0.37 12.16
C ASP A 48 4.91 1.56 13.01
N GLY A 49 6.19 1.58 13.41
CA GLY A 49 6.77 2.63 14.23
C GLY A 49 6.75 4.00 13.55
N LEU A 50 6.94 4.05 12.24
CA LEU A 50 6.88 5.28 11.44
C LEU A 50 5.46 5.84 11.41
N ALA A 51 4.44 4.99 11.33
CA ALA A 51 3.04 5.41 11.39
C ALA A 51 2.72 6.01 12.77
N ALA A 52 3.14 5.36 13.86
CA ALA A 52 2.96 5.89 15.21
C ALA A 52 3.68 7.24 15.39
N ALA A 53 4.94 7.34 14.95
CA ALA A 53 5.70 8.58 14.99
C ALA A 53 5.05 9.70 14.16
N GLY A 54 4.58 9.39 12.96
CA GLY A 54 3.84 10.33 12.10
C GLY A 54 2.57 10.84 12.76
N GLY A 55 1.78 9.97 13.39
CA GLY A 55 0.59 10.36 14.15
C GLY A 55 0.89 11.25 15.35
N ALA A 56 1.94 10.92 16.11
CA ALA A 56 2.38 11.72 17.25
C ALA A 56 2.88 13.10 16.82
N LEU A 57 3.72 13.17 15.78
CA LEU A 57 4.19 14.43 15.20
C LEU A 57 3.03 15.25 14.63
N GLY A 58 2.08 14.60 13.95
CA GLY A 58 0.86 15.24 13.45
C GLY A 58 0.04 15.90 14.54
N ALA A 59 -0.20 15.19 15.65
CA ALA A 59 -0.89 15.73 16.81
C ALA A 59 -0.15 16.91 17.44
N LEU A 60 1.18 16.79 17.60
CA LEU A 60 2.02 17.86 18.14
C LEU A 60 2.00 19.11 17.24
N SER A 61 2.24 18.95 15.94
CA SER A 61 2.19 20.05 14.97
C SER A 61 0.83 20.73 14.97
N ALA A 62 -0.25 19.96 14.96
CA ALA A 62 -1.62 20.49 15.02
C ALA A 62 -1.91 21.24 16.32
N ALA A 63 -1.38 20.79 17.46
CA ALA A 63 -1.50 21.50 18.73
C ALA A 63 -0.75 22.85 18.72
N ILE A 64 0.43 22.90 18.10
CA ILE A 64 1.24 24.12 17.99
C ILE A 64 0.55 25.16 17.10
N VAL A 65 0.06 24.76 15.92
CA VAL A 65 -0.50 25.72 14.94
C VAL A 65 -2.02 25.89 15.04
N GLY A 66 -2.72 25.06 15.82
CA GLY A 66 -4.19 25.05 15.88
C GLY A 66 -4.82 26.34 16.40
N ASN A 67 -4.10 27.09 17.23
CA ASN A 67 -4.57 28.39 17.74
C ASN A 67 -4.44 29.52 16.71
N THR A 68 -3.57 29.38 15.71
CA THR A 68 -3.34 30.41 14.69
C THR A 68 -4.04 30.08 13.38
N SER A 69 -4.07 28.81 13.00
CA SER A 69 -4.71 28.34 11.76
C SER A 69 -5.25 26.92 11.91
N PRO A 70 -6.58 26.78 12.08
CA PRO A 70 -7.23 25.47 12.09
C PRO A 70 -6.99 24.67 10.80
N ALA A 71 -6.88 25.38 9.67
CA ALA A 71 -6.53 24.78 8.38
C ALA A 71 -5.12 24.18 8.43
N ALA A 72 -4.11 24.92 8.91
CA ALA A 72 -2.75 24.40 9.01
C ALA A 72 -2.67 23.21 9.98
N ALA A 73 -3.43 23.25 11.09
CA ALA A 73 -3.47 22.15 12.04
C ALA A 73 -4.05 20.87 11.44
N GLY A 74 -5.20 20.98 10.76
CA GLY A 74 -5.81 19.84 10.08
C GLY A 74 -4.92 19.29 8.96
N ALA A 75 -4.26 20.16 8.18
CA ALA A 75 -3.33 19.78 7.14
C ALA A 75 -2.13 19.01 7.70
N ALA A 76 -1.50 19.52 8.76
CA ALA A 76 -0.35 18.87 9.40
C ALA A 76 -0.73 17.52 10.01
N LEU A 77 -1.88 17.45 10.72
CA LEU A 77 -2.36 16.22 11.33
C LEU A 77 -2.58 15.12 10.28
N VAL A 78 -3.29 15.43 9.20
CA VAL A 78 -3.63 14.43 8.17
C VAL A 78 -2.41 14.10 7.33
N ALA A 79 -1.62 15.08 6.88
CA ALA A 79 -0.43 14.79 6.08
C ALA A 79 0.58 13.89 6.84
N LEU A 80 0.81 14.16 8.12
CA LEU A 80 1.72 13.35 8.94
C LEU A 80 1.12 12.00 9.32
N ALA A 81 -0.20 11.89 9.51
CA ALA A 81 -0.87 10.60 9.68
C ALA A 81 -0.72 9.70 8.44
N TYR A 82 -0.61 10.29 7.26
CA TYR A 82 -0.39 9.59 5.98
C TYR A 82 1.08 9.50 5.55
N ALA A 83 2.03 9.94 6.38
CA ALA A 83 3.45 9.99 6.01
C ALA A 83 3.99 8.59 5.65
N GLU A 84 3.76 7.59 6.49
CA GLU A 84 4.18 6.21 6.22
C GLU A 84 3.50 5.66 4.96
N ARG A 85 2.20 5.90 4.76
CA ARG A 85 1.53 5.44 3.53
C ARG A 85 2.12 6.10 2.29
N THR A 86 2.49 7.37 2.38
CA THR A 86 3.09 8.15 1.30
C THR A 86 4.44 7.58 0.86
N THR A 87 5.26 7.04 1.78
CA THR A 87 6.56 6.46 1.40
C THR A 87 6.41 5.21 0.55
N ARG A 88 5.27 4.50 0.65
CA ARG A 88 4.94 3.34 -0.18
C ARG A 88 4.49 3.70 -1.60
N VAL A 89 4.13 4.97 -1.85
CA VAL A 89 3.74 5.46 -3.18
C VAL A 89 4.98 5.53 -4.08
N LYS A 90 5.08 4.64 -5.08
CA LYS A 90 6.24 4.55 -5.97
C LYS A 90 6.35 5.71 -6.97
N ALA A 91 5.26 6.05 -7.63
CA ALA A 91 5.27 7.09 -8.66
C ALA A 91 5.37 8.49 -8.03
N GLY A 92 6.35 9.30 -8.48
CA GLY A 92 6.56 10.64 -7.94
C GLY A 92 5.34 11.55 -8.07
N THR A 93 4.64 11.49 -9.21
CA THR A 93 3.39 12.24 -9.42
C THR A 93 2.27 11.77 -8.50
N ALA A 94 2.08 10.45 -8.35
CA ALA A 94 1.10 9.90 -7.41
C ALA A 94 1.43 10.28 -5.96
N ARG A 95 2.72 10.33 -5.60
CA ARG A 95 3.18 10.76 -4.28
C ARG A 95 2.85 12.23 -4.03
N LEU A 96 3.10 13.10 -5.01
CA LEU A 96 2.73 14.50 -4.94
C LEU A 96 1.21 14.68 -4.80
N VAL A 97 0.42 13.92 -5.56
CA VAL A 97 -1.05 13.93 -5.46
C VAL A 97 -1.51 13.41 -4.09
N HIS A 98 -0.89 12.37 -3.55
CA HIS A 98 -1.23 11.83 -2.23
C HIS A 98 -0.90 12.83 -1.11
N VAL A 99 0.29 13.43 -1.11
CA VAL A 99 0.69 14.46 -0.13
C VAL A 99 -0.17 15.72 -0.27
N GLY A 100 -0.33 16.23 -1.49
CA GLY A 100 -1.15 17.41 -1.77
C GLY A 100 -2.61 17.17 -1.38
N GLY A 101 -3.15 16.01 -1.73
CA GLY A 101 -4.48 15.57 -1.33
C GLY A 101 -4.64 15.50 0.18
N ALA A 102 -3.66 14.94 0.91
CA ALA A 102 -3.67 14.87 2.37
C ALA A 102 -3.62 16.25 3.03
N LEU A 103 -2.78 17.16 2.52
CA LEU A 103 -2.70 18.54 3.00
C LEU A 103 -4.01 19.30 2.77
N VAL A 104 -4.54 19.27 1.55
CA VAL A 104 -5.78 19.98 1.19
C VAL A 104 -6.97 19.41 1.96
N ALA A 105 -7.13 18.09 1.98
CA ALA A 105 -8.22 17.45 2.70
C ALA A 105 -8.15 17.71 4.21
N GLY A 106 -6.94 17.65 4.79
CA GLY A 106 -6.73 17.98 6.18
C GLY A 106 -7.03 19.45 6.48
N ALA A 107 -6.62 20.37 5.61
CA ALA A 107 -6.93 21.79 5.77
C ALA A 107 -8.44 22.03 5.82
N LEU A 108 -9.19 21.46 4.86
CA LEU A 108 -10.64 21.56 4.83
C LEU A 108 -11.28 20.92 6.06
N ALA A 109 -10.83 19.74 6.48
CA ALA A 109 -11.31 19.07 7.69
C ALA A 109 -11.09 19.92 8.95
N GLY A 110 -9.92 20.54 9.10
CA GLY A 110 -9.60 21.46 10.19
C GLY A 110 -10.47 22.72 10.18
N THR A 111 -10.66 23.35 9.02
CA THR A 111 -11.53 24.51 8.84
C THR A 111 -12.97 24.20 9.20
N ILE A 112 -13.54 23.08 8.71
CA ILE A 112 -14.92 22.67 9.01
C ILE A 112 -15.08 22.41 10.51
N THR A 113 -14.13 21.69 11.12
CA THR A 113 -14.16 21.39 12.55
C THR A 113 -14.17 22.65 13.40
N ALA A 114 -13.34 23.64 13.05
CA ALA A 114 -13.31 24.92 13.77
C ALA A 114 -14.56 25.77 13.51
N ALA A 115 -14.99 25.91 12.26
CA ALA A 115 -16.14 26.74 11.88
C ALA A 115 -17.43 26.31 12.59
N TYR A 116 -17.60 25.02 12.85
CA TYR A 116 -18.78 24.46 13.50
C TYR A 116 -18.54 24.03 14.95
N GLY A 117 -17.37 24.33 15.53
CA GLY A 117 -16.99 23.88 16.87
C GLY A 117 -17.85 24.46 18.00
N SER A 118 -18.49 25.61 17.78
CA SER A 118 -19.45 26.24 18.69
C SER A 118 -20.92 25.89 18.40
N GLY A 119 -21.17 25.08 17.37
CA GLY A 119 -22.52 24.66 16.98
C GLY A 119 -23.19 23.73 18.00
N SER A 120 -24.47 23.44 17.75
CA SER A 120 -25.21 22.44 18.54
C SER A 120 -24.52 21.06 18.46
N PRO A 121 -24.76 20.14 19.42
CA PRO A 121 -24.19 18.79 19.39
C PRO A 121 -24.39 18.09 18.04
N SER A 122 -25.58 18.19 17.45
CA SER A 122 -25.89 17.56 16.15
C SER A 122 -25.07 18.15 15.00
N ILE A 123 -24.89 19.47 14.96
CA ILE A 123 -24.07 20.13 13.93
C ILE A 123 -22.61 19.70 14.06
N ARG A 124 -22.10 19.59 15.29
CA ARG A 124 -20.72 19.14 15.54
C ARG A 124 -20.49 17.69 15.12
N VAL A 125 -21.45 16.80 15.37
CA VAL A 125 -21.38 15.42 14.90
C VAL A 125 -21.31 15.38 13.37
N VAL A 126 -22.17 16.13 12.67
CA VAL A 126 -22.14 16.20 11.20
C VAL A 126 -20.82 16.77 10.70
N ALA A 127 -20.32 17.85 11.30
CA ALA A 127 -19.04 18.46 10.94
C ALA A 127 -17.86 17.48 11.12
N ALA A 128 -17.85 16.72 12.22
CA ALA A 128 -16.83 15.70 12.48
C ALA A 128 -16.90 14.55 11.47
N LEU A 129 -18.11 14.12 11.06
CA LEU A 129 -18.29 13.10 10.02
C LEU A 129 -17.81 13.60 8.65
N VAL A 130 -18.13 14.83 8.27
CA VAL A 130 -17.64 15.44 7.02
C VAL A 130 -16.12 15.57 7.05
N ALA A 131 -15.55 16.06 8.15
CA ALA A 131 -14.10 16.14 8.34
C ALA A 131 -13.43 14.76 8.24
N ALA A 132 -14.05 13.71 8.80
CA ALA A 132 -13.56 12.34 8.71
C ALA A 132 -13.56 11.80 7.27
N VAL A 133 -14.63 12.08 6.50
CA VAL A 133 -14.72 11.71 5.09
C VAL A 133 -13.64 12.43 4.28
N LEU A 134 -13.41 13.72 4.53
CA LEU A 134 -12.32 14.48 3.89
C LEU A 134 -10.96 13.87 4.23
N ALA A 135 -10.68 13.62 5.51
CA ALA A 135 -9.44 12.99 5.96
C ALA A 135 -9.22 11.58 5.38
N ALA A 136 -10.27 10.92 4.92
CA ALA A 136 -10.18 9.63 4.22
C ALA A 136 -9.91 9.76 2.71
N LEU A 137 -9.99 10.96 2.11
CA LEU A 137 -9.78 11.16 0.68
C LEU A 137 -8.43 10.64 0.16
N PRO A 138 -7.30 10.81 0.87
CA PRO A 138 -6.02 10.29 0.38
C PRO A 138 -5.99 8.77 0.22
N LEU A 139 -6.91 8.01 0.85
CA LEU A 139 -7.05 6.57 0.61
C LEU A 139 -7.42 6.22 -0.83
N PHE A 140 -8.09 7.13 -1.55
CA PHE A 140 -8.48 6.91 -2.94
C PHE A 140 -7.34 7.12 -3.92
N VAL A 141 -6.24 7.75 -3.48
CA VAL A 141 -5.01 7.74 -4.24
C VAL A 141 -4.36 6.38 -3.98
N GLU A 142 -4.34 5.53 -5.00
CA GLU A 142 -3.73 4.20 -4.95
C GLU A 142 -2.25 4.35 -4.56
N ALA A 143 -1.98 4.09 -3.28
CA ALA A 143 -0.65 4.21 -2.72
C ALA A 143 0.18 2.94 -2.88
N ASP A 144 -0.48 1.81 -3.15
CA ASP A 144 0.17 0.53 -3.38
C ASP A 144 0.25 0.27 -4.89
N ASP A 145 1.25 -0.51 -5.28
CA ASP A 145 1.39 -0.94 -6.66
C ASP A 145 0.16 -1.78 -7.06
N PRO A 146 -0.55 -1.45 -8.16
CA PRO A 146 -1.82 -2.12 -8.49
C PRO A 146 -1.63 -3.60 -8.77
N VAL A 147 -0.45 -4.01 -9.25
CA VAL A 147 -0.11 -5.43 -9.44
C VAL A 147 0.07 -6.10 -8.08
N ALA A 148 0.87 -5.51 -7.18
CA ALA A 148 1.06 -6.07 -5.84
C ALA A 148 -0.27 -6.21 -5.07
N TYR A 149 -1.12 -5.19 -5.14
CA TYR A 149 -2.45 -5.23 -4.52
C TYR A 149 -3.35 -6.32 -5.11
N ALA A 150 -3.36 -6.46 -6.44
CA ALA A 150 -4.11 -7.52 -7.11
C ALA A 150 -3.60 -8.92 -6.69
N LEU A 151 -2.28 -9.11 -6.59
CA LEU A 151 -1.69 -10.39 -6.18
C LEU A 151 -2.06 -10.76 -4.74
N ASP A 152 -2.03 -9.81 -3.80
CA ASP A 152 -2.47 -10.06 -2.42
C ASP A 152 -3.95 -10.43 -2.33
N GLY A 153 -4.81 -9.73 -3.06
CA GLY A 153 -6.24 -10.06 -3.12
C GLY A 153 -6.49 -11.45 -3.70
N LEU A 154 -5.76 -11.82 -4.77
CA LEU A 154 -5.85 -13.15 -5.36
C LEU A 154 -5.30 -14.24 -4.44
N ALA A 155 -4.29 -13.92 -3.62
CA ALA A 155 -3.70 -14.86 -2.67
C ALA A 155 -4.65 -15.31 -1.56
N GLU A 156 -5.64 -14.47 -1.20
CA GLU A 156 -6.71 -14.84 -0.24
C GLU A 156 -7.62 -15.95 -0.82
N ASP A 157 -7.77 -16.01 -2.14
CA ASP A 157 -8.69 -16.91 -2.84
C ASP A 157 -7.99 -18.12 -3.51
N ALA A 158 -6.66 -18.15 -3.61
CA ALA A 158 -5.91 -19.10 -4.45
C ALA A 158 -5.55 -20.45 -3.76
N GLY A 159 -5.88 -20.63 -2.48
CA GLY A 159 -5.39 -21.76 -1.67
C GLY A 159 -3.98 -21.53 -1.13
N GLU A 160 -3.47 -22.44 -0.30
CA GLU A 160 -2.27 -22.21 0.51
C GLU A 160 -0.98 -22.02 -0.32
N GLU A 161 -0.67 -22.97 -1.22
CA GLU A 161 0.57 -22.99 -2.01
C GLU A 161 0.66 -21.81 -2.98
N ALA A 162 -0.34 -21.65 -3.86
CA ALA A 162 -0.41 -20.51 -4.77
C ALA A 162 -0.57 -19.19 -4.02
N GLY A 163 -1.31 -19.16 -2.92
CA GLY A 163 -1.44 -17.97 -2.08
C GLY A 163 -0.11 -17.53 -1.48
N ALA A 164 0.75 -18.47 -1.06
CA ALA A 164 2.10 -18.15 -0.59
C ALA A 164 2.95 -17.53 -1.72
N ALA A 165 2.99 -18.15 -2.90
CA ALA A 165 3.75 -17.64 -4.04
C ALA A 165 3.24 -16.27 -4.53
N LEU A 166 1.93 -16.04 -4.56
CA LEU A 166 1.34 -14.74 -4.92
C LEU A 166 1.69 -13.65 -3.91
N ARG A 167 1.67 -13.95 -2.60
CA ARG A 167 2.14 -13.03 -1.54
C ARG A 167 3.62 -12.71 -1.69
N GLU A 168 4.44 -13.70 -2.02
CA GLU A 168 5.86 -13.49 -2.33
C GLU A 168 6.04 -12.59 -3.56
N GLY A 169 5.29 -12.85 -4.64
CA GLY A 169 5.27 -11.99 -5.82
C GLY A 169 4.82 -10.56 -5.52
N ALA A 170 3.83 -10.37 -4.65
CA ALA A 170 3.37 -9.06 -4.20
C ALA A 170 4.47 -8.34 -3.39
N ALA A 171 5.14 -9.04 -2.47
CA ALA A 171 6.27 -8.52 -1.72
C ALA A 171 7.44 -8.12 -2.65
N LEU A 172 7.81 -8.98 -3.59
CA LEU A 172 8.81 -8.69 -4.62
C LEU A 172 8.43 -7.43 -5.40
N ARG A 173 7.18 -7.35 -5.90
CA ARG A 173 6.69 -6.21 -6.67
C ARG A 173 6.80 -4.89 -5.89
N ARG A 174 6.63 -4.92 -4.57
CA ARG A 174 6.79 -3.72 -3.71
C ARG A 174 8.24 -3.27 -3.57
N HIS A 175 9.20 -4.18 -3.57
CA HIS A 175 10.61 -3.85 -3.32
C HIS A 175 11.45 -3.56 -4.57
N VAL A 176 11.00 -4.02 -5.74
CA VAL A 176 11.77 -3.86 -6.98
C VAL A 176 11.70 -2.44 -7.57
N ASP A 177 12.83 -1.95 -8.11
CA ASP A 177 12.92 -0.73 -8.90
C ASP A 177 13.04 -1.08 -10.39
N GLU A 178 12.03 -0.71 -11.19
CA GLU A 178 12.03 -0.94 -12.64
C GLU A 178 13.08 -0.09 -13.37
N ARG A 179 13.63 0.96 -12.74
CA ARG A 179 14.65 1.83 -13.36
C ARG A 179 15.99 1.12 -13.59
N LEU A 180 16.21 0.02 -12.88
CA LEU A 180 17.42 -0.80 -13.02
C LEU A 180 17.35 -1.70 -14.26
N LEU A 181 16.18 -1.80 -14.91
CA LEU A 181 15.98 -2.59 -16.11
C LEU A 181 16.16 -1.72 -17.35
N ASP A 182 16.82 -2.26 -18.38
CA ASP A 182 16.78 -1.65 -19.70
C ASP A 182 15.38 -1.71 -20.33
N ALA A 183 15.19 -1.04 -21.47
CA ALA A 183 13.88 -0.93 -22.11
C ALA A 183 13.32 -2.28 -22.59
N ALA A 184 14.16 -3.26 -22.96
CA ALA A 184 13.74 -4.57 -23.41
C ALA A 184 13.35 -5.44 -22.22
N ALA A 185 14.22 -5.58 -21.23
CA ALA A 185 13.98 -6.29 -19.98
C ALA A 185 12.73 -5.76 -19.25
N ALA A 186 12.56 -4.43 -19.20
CA ALA A 186 11.37 -3.82 -18.60
C ALA A 186 10.07 -4.22 -19.32
N ARG A 187 10.08 -4.42 -20.65
CA ARG A 187 8.89 -4.89 -21.38
C ARG A 187 8.55 -6.33 -21.02
N GLU A 188 9.54 -7.22 -20.96
CA GLU A 188 9.35 -8.62 -20.60
C GLU A 188 8.89 -8.80 -19.16
N VAL A 189 9.51 -8.08 -18.23
CA VAL A 189 9.12 -8.08 -16.82
C VAL A 189 7.67 -7.60 -16.67
N ARG A 190 7.25 -6.55 -17.39
CA ARG A 190 5.84 -6.11 -17.42
C ARG A 190 4.90 -7.17 -17.99
N ALA A 191 5.31 -7.91 -19.01
CA ALA A 191 4.53 -9.01 -19.56
C ALA A 191 4.40 -10.15 -18.54
N SER A 192 5.48 -10.49 -17.85
CA SER A 192 5.52 -11.50 -16.79
C SER A 192 4.62 -11.13 -15.61
N TRP A 193 4.62 -9.88 -15.16
CA TRP A 193 3.69 -9.40 -14.13
C TRP A 193 2.23 -9.55 -14.55
N LYS A 194 1.88 -9.20 -15.79
CA LYS A 194 0.52 -9.38 -16.32
C LYS A 194 0.13 -10.87 -16.41
N ALA A 195 1.05 -11.74 -16.82
CA ALA A 195 0.82 -13.17 -16.87
C ALA A 195 0.57 -13.75 -15.47
N LEU A 196 1.36 -13.34 -14.47
CA LEU A 196 1.20 -13.76 -13.08
C LEU A 196 -0.17 -13.40 -12.52
N VAL A 197 -0.66 -12.17 -12.75
CA VAL A 197 -2.02 -11.76 -12.33
C VAL A 197 -3.08 -12.64 -12.97
N ARG A 198 -2.99 -12.90 -14.28
CA ARG A 198 -3.94 -13.78 -15.00
C ARG A 198 -3.94 -15.21 -14.47
N LEU A 199 -2.78 -15.74 -14.11
CA LEU A 199 -2.65 -17.06 -13.49
C LEU A 199 -3.28 -17.09 -12.10
N GLY A 200 -3.05 -16.06 -11.28
CA GLY A 200 -3.69 -15.91 -9.96
C GLY A 200 -5.22 -15.85 -10.07
N GLU A 201 -5.76 -15.07 -11.01
CA GLU A 201 -7.20 -15.04 -11.28
C GLU A 201 -7.76 -16.41 -11.70
N ALA A 202 -7.05 -17.11 -12.58
CA ALA A 202 -7.43 -18.46 -13.00
C ALA A 202 -7.45 -19.42 -11.81
N ARG A 203 -6.46 -19.34 -10.92
CA ARG A 203 -6.38 -20.17 -9.72
C ARG A 203 -7.49 -19.88 -8.71
N ALA A 204 -7.79 -18.61 -8.47
CA ALA A 204 -8.90 -18.18 -7.61
C ALA A 204 -10.27 -18.61 -8.17
N ARG A 205 -10.44 -18.62 -9.50
CA ARG A 205 -11.65 -19.18 -10.15
C ARG A 205 -11.76 -20.69 -9.93
N LEU A 206 -10.66 -21.43 -10.05
CA LEU A 206 -10.62 -22.87 -9.79
C LEU A 206 -10.95 -23.21 -8.33
N GLU A 207 -10.42 -22.45 -7.37
CA GLU A 207 -10.71 -22.67 -5.94
C GLU A 207 -12.18 -22.41 -5.60
N ARG A 208 -12.75 -21.30 -6.11
CA ARG A 208 -14.18 -21.01 -5.91
C ARG A 208 -15.08 -22.08 -6.52
N ALA A 209 -14.72 -22.60 -7.70
CA ALA A 209 -15.45 -23.69 -8.32
C ALA A 209 -15.36 -24.99 -7.48
N ARG A 210 -14.20 -25.25 -6.85
CA ARG A 210 -14.00 -26.38 -5.94
C ARG A 210 -14.87 -26.27 -4.68
N VAL A 211 -14.94 -25.08 -4.07
CA VAL A 211 -15.71 -24.85 -2.84
C VAL A 211 -17.22 -24.83 -3.10
N GLY A 212 -17.66 -24.30 -4.25
CA GLY A 212 -19.08 -24.19 -4.61
C GLY A 212 -19.69 -25.44 -5.25
N GLY A 213 -18.87 -26.36 -5.78
CA GLY A 213 -19.33 -27.55 -6.49
C GLY A 213 -19.62 -28.74 -5.58
N LYS A 214 -20.90 -28.99 -5.25
CA LYS A 214 -21.34 -30.31 -4.76
C LYS A 214 -21.13 -31.36 -5.86
N GLY A 215 -20.00 -32.05 -5.82
CA GLY A 215 -19.75 -33.33 -6.47
C GLY A 215 -19.75 -33.33 -8.01
N ALA A 216 -18.57 -33.22 -8.63
CA ALA A 216 -18.30 -33.83 -9.94
C ALA A 216 -16.79 -33.89 -10.24
N ARG A 217 -16.28 -35.12 -10.43
CA ARG A 217 -14.93 -35.51 -10.95
C ARG A 217 -13.70 -34.95 -10.22
N ALA A 218 -13.19 -35.73 -9.28
CA ALA A 218 -12.13 -35.39 -8.33
C ALA A 218 -10.69 -35.27 -8.90
N ASP A 219 -10.41 -35.65 -10.15
CA ASP A 219 -9.01 -35.81 -10.60
C ASP A 219 -8.51 -34.78 -11.62
N ALA A 220 -9.34 -34.39 -12.60
CA ALA A 220 -8.93 -33.43 -13.65
C ALA A 220 -8.77 -31.97 -13.16
N PRO A 221 -9.65 -31.43 -12.28
CA PRO A 221 -9.49 -30.07 -11.74
C PRO A 221 -8.19 -29.91 -10.94
N THR A 222 -7.73 -31.00 -10.30
CA THR A 222 -6.56 -31.03 -9.43
C THR A 222 -5.25 -30.96 -10.22
N ALA A 223 -5.18 -31.64 -11.37
CA ALA A 223 -4.00 -31.59 -12.25
C ALA A 223 -3.81 -30.21 -12.88
N VAL A 224 -4.91 -29.56 -13.30
CA VAL A 224 -4.87 -28.20 -13.85
C VAL A 224 -4.48 -27.20 -12.77
N ALA A 225 -5.06 -27.29 -11.56
CA ALA A 225 -4.69 -26.42 -10.44
C ALA A 225 -3.20 -26.53 -10.12
N ARG A 226 -2.67 -27.76 -10.02
CA ARG A 226 -1.23 -27.98 -9.76
C ARG A 226 -0.35 -27.38 -10.86
N ARG A 227 -0.73 -27.48 -12.13
CA ARG A 227 0.02 -26.86 -13.24
C ARG A 227 -0.01 -25.34 -13.15
N VAL A 228 -1.13 -24.75 -12.75
CA VAL A 228 -1.24 -23.30 -12.50
C VAL A 228 -0.35 -22.90 -11.34
N ASP A 229 -0.37 -23.64 -10.23
CA ASP A 229 0.46 -23.37 -9.04
C ASP A 229 1.96 -23.41 -9.40
N GLN A 230 2.40 -24.43 -10.15
CA GLN A 230 3.76 -24.53 -10.68
C GLN A 230 4.14 -23.34 -11.56
N ARG A 231 3.23 -22.88 -12.43
CA ARG A 231 3.46 -21.71 -13.29
C ARG A 231 3.54 -20.41 -12.50
N ILE A 232 2.69 -20.22 -11.50
CA ILE A 232 2.75 -19.07 -10.59
C ILE A 232 4.13 -19.03 -9.92
N GLY A 233 4.58 -20.14 -9.34
CA GLY A 233 5.90 -20.25 -8.73
C GLY A 233 7.04 -19.97 -9.72
N ALA A 234 6.97 -20.52 -10.93
CA ALA A 234 7.99 -20.30 -11.97
C ALA A 234 8.09 -18.82 -12.39
N HIS A 235 6.96 -18.12 -12.53
CA HIS A 235 6.96 -16.69 -12.85
C HIS A 235 7.53 -15.84 -11.71
N VAL A 236 7.17 -16.13 -10.45
CA VAL A 236 7.71 -15.41 -9.29
C VAL A 236 9.22 -15.59 -9.21
N GLU A 237 9.72 -16.81 -9.41
CA GLU A 237 11.15 -17.10 -9.39
C GLU A 237 11.91 -16.48 -10.59
N ALA A 238 11.30 -16.46 -11.78
CA ALA A 238 11.88 -15.78 -12.94
C ALA A 238 12.00 -14.27 -12.68
N LEU A 239 10.95 -13.64 -12.15
CA LEU A 239 10.96 -12.23 -11.78
C LEU A 239 12.03 -11.94 -10.72
N ARG A 240 12.11 -12.76 -9.66
CA ARG A 240 13.11 -12.62 -8.59
C ARG A 240 14.53 -12.63 -9.15
N ARG A 241 14.83 -13.58 -10.03
CA ARG A 241 16.15 -13.69 -10.67
C ARG A 241 16.44 -12.52 -11.60
N ALA A 242 15.47 -12.07 -12.40
CA ALA A 242 15.65 -10.92 -13.29
C ALA A 242 16.03 -9.65 -12.51
N TYR A 243 15.35 -9.37 -11.39
CA TYR A 243 15.68 -8.22 -10.57
C TYR A 243 17.01 -8.38 -9.82
N LEU A 244 17.32 -9.58 -9.32
CA LEU A 244 18.63 -9.85 -8.72
C LEU A 244 19.76 -9.60 -9.73
N LEU A 245 19.59 -10.02 -10.97
CA LEU A 245 20.59 -9.77 -12.01
C LEU A 245 20.74 -8.28 -12.31
N ALA A 246 19.64 -7.55 -12.43
CA ALA A 246 19.67 -6.10 -12.63
C ALA A 246 20.39 -5.37 -11.49
N ASP A 247 20.10 -5.75 -10.24
CA ASP A 247 20.78 -5.21 -9.06
C ASP A 247 22.29 -5.52 -9.10
N THR A 248 22.67 -6.76 -9.45
CA THR A 248 24.09 -7.14 -9.56
C THR A 248 24.82 -6.44 -10.70
N ALA A 249 24.17 -6.27 -11.86
CA ALA A 249 24.71 -5.52 -12.98
C ALA A 249 25.01 -4.08 -12.56
N HIS A 250 24.03 -3.44 -11.92
CA HIS A 250 24.17 -2.05 -11.49
C HIS A 250 25.24 -1.88 -10.41
N ALA A 251 25.34 -2.83 -9.47
CA ALA A 251 26.41 -2.82 -8.46
C ALA A 251 27.79 -3.02 -9.09
N ALA A 252 27.92 -3.91 -10.06
CA ALA A 252 29.17 -4.17 -10.78
C ALA A 252 29.61 -2.97 -11.63
N GLU A 253 28.65 -2.31 -12.29
CA GLU A 253 28.88 -1.05 -13.01
C GLU A 253 29.36 0.06 -12.07
N ALA A 254 28.71 0.20 -10.90
CA ALA A 254 29.10 1.18 -9.89
C ALA A 254 30.48 0.89 -9.26
N SER A 255 30.92 -0.37 -9.25
CA SER A 255 32.23 -0.79 -8.73
C SER A 255 33.31 -0.94 -9.81
N GLU A 256 32.99 -0.68 -11.08
CA GLU A 256 33.86 -0.89 -12.25
C GLU A 256 34.43 -2.33 -12.36
N ASP A 257 33.71 -3.35 -11.86
CA ASP A 257 34.17 -4.75 -11.87
C ASP A 257 33.75 -5.47 -13.15
N VAL A 258 34.66 -5.51 -14.12
CA VAL A 258 34.45 -6.14 -15.45
C VAL A 258 34.14 -7.63 -15.35
N ARG A 259 34.72 -8.37 -14.40
CA ARG A 259 34.48 -9.82 -14.26
C ARG A 259 33.08 -10.10 -13.72
N ALA A 260 32.59 -9.24 -12.82
CA ALA A 260 31.22 -9.34 -12.34
C ALA A 260 30.22 -9.09 -13.48
N LEU A 261 30.51 -8.15 -14.39
CA LEU A 261 29.67 -7.88 -15.56
C LEU A 261 29.59 -9.09 -16.52
N GLU A 262 30.71 -9.74 -16.83
CA GLU A 262 30.73 -10.95 -17.70
C GLU A 262 29.88 -12.10 -17.13
N VAL A 263 29.91 -12.30 -15.81
CA VAL A 263 29.08 -13.32 -15.13
C VAL A 263 27.60 -12.97 -15.21
N VAL A 264 27.26 -11.68 -15.10
CA VAL A 264 25.88 -11.21 -15.21
C VAL A 264 25.35 -11.38 -16.63
N GLU A 265 26.12 -11.03 -17.66
CA GLU A 265 25.75 -11.23 -19.07
C GLU A 265 25.48 -12.70 -19.38
N ALA A 266 26.39 -13.61 -19.01
CA ALA A 266 26.22 -15.05 -19.21
C ALA A 266 25.00 -15.62 -18.46
N THR A 267 24.59 -14.98 -17.36
CA THR A 267 23.38 -15.38 -16.63
C THR A 267 22.12 -14.78 -17.25
N GLY A 268 22.21 -13.58 -17.83
CA GLY A 268 21.15 -12.93 -18.59
C GLY A 268 20.71 -13.74 -19.80
N GLU A 269 21.65 -14.25 -20.61
CA GLU A 269 21.35 -15.10 -21.78
C GLU A 269 20.56 -16.36 -21.40
N LYS A 270 20.90 -16.99 -20.27
CA LYS A 270 20.16 -18.15 -19.75
C LYS A 270 18.73 -17.78 -19.32
N LEU A 271 18.55 -16.57 -18.81
CA LEU A 271 17.26 -16.09 -18.36
C LEU A 271 16.34 -15.77 -19.54
N GLU A 272 16.87 -15.17 -20.60
CA GLU A 272 16.16 -14.92 -21.86
C GLU A 272 15.62 -16.23 -22.44
N ALA A 273 16.47 -17.27 -22.55
CA ALA A 273 16.04 -18.60 -22.99
C ALA A 273 14.94 -19.21 -22.10
N THR A 274 14.99 -18.96 -20.79
CA THR A 274 13.95 -19.43 -19.85
C THR A 274 12.64 -18.64 -20.02
N SER A 275 12.74 -17.33 -20.25
CA SER A 275 11.60 -16.41 -20.50
C SER A 275 10.85 -16.82 -21.77
N GLU A 276 11.56 -17.05 -22.86
CA GLU A 276 10.99 -17.52 -24.13
C GLU A 276 10.26 -18.86 -23.97
N ALA A 277 10.85 -19.80 -23.22
CA ALA A 277 10.23 -21.09 -22.93
C ALA A 277 8.94 -20.95 -22.10
N LEU A 278 8.88 -20.00 -21.17
CA LEU A 278 7.68 -19.74 -20.36
C LEU A 278 6.57 -19.07 -21.19
N ILE A 279 6.91 -18.09 -22.02
CA ILE A 279 5.95 -17.33 -22.84
C ILE A 279 5.35 -18.18 -23.97
N SER A 280 6.13 -19.07 -24.56
CA SER A 280 5.68 -19.95 -25.66
C SER A 280 4.81 -21.13 -25.21
N SER A 281 4.61 -21.31 -23.89
CA SER A 281 3.88 -22.44 -23.29
C SER A 281 2.48 -22.10 -22.80
#